data_AF-A0A0V8M191-F1
#
_entry.id   AF-A0A0V8M191-F1
#
_cell.length_a   1.000
_cell.length_b   1.000
_cell.length_c   1.000
_cell.angle_alpha   90.00
_cell.angle_beta   90.00
_cell.angle_gamma   90.00
#
_symmetry.space_group_name_H-M   'P 1'
#
loop_
_entity.id
_entity.type
_entity.pdbx_description
1 polymer ?
#
loop_
_entity_poly.entity_id
_entity_poly.type
_entity_poly.pdbx_seq_one_letter_code
_entity_poly.pdbx_strand_id
1 'polypeptide(L)' 'MMRGKPSVVGRNRVSIRVLISREDYDELRKIADTERTDISALVRRAIARYYFLPNDNNLPPKQASE' A
#
# COMPACT_ATOMS: atom_id res chain seq x y z
N MET A 1 35.99 -14.31 -1.72
CA MET A 1 34.88 -13.66 -1.00
C MET A 1 33.76 -13.35 -1.99
N MET A 2 32.69 -14.15 -2.04
CA MET A 2 31.56 -13.90 -2.94
C MET A 2 30.75 -12.73 -2.38
N ARG A 3 30.78 -11.57 -3.06
CA ARG A 3 29.86 -10.46 -2.80
C ARG A 3 28.45 -10.98 -3.06
N GLY A 4 27.65 -11.14 -2.00
CA GLY A 4 26.24 -11.48 -2.10
C GLY A 4 25.55 -10.51 -3.08
N LYS A 5 24.72 -11.06 -3.98
CA LYS A 5 23.91 -10.27 -4.90
C LYS A 5 23.16 -9.19 -4.10
N PRO A 6 23.23 -7.91 -4.47
CA PRO A 6 22.38 -6.90 -3.82
C PRO A 6 20.92 -7.30 -4.06
N SER A 7 20.17 -7.47 -2.98
CA SER A 7 18.72 -7.71 -3.03
C SER A 7 18.08 -6.60 -3.85
N VAL A 8 17.44 -6.96 -4.97
CA VAL A 8 16.76 -6.01 -5.89
C VAL A 8 15.42 -5.53 -5.30
N VAL A 9 15.14 -5.82 -4.03
CA VAL A 9 13.91 -5.40 -3.35
C VAL A 9 14.09 -3.94 -2.89
N GLY A 10 13.79 -2.97 -3.76
CA GLY A 10 13.66 -1.58 -3.31
C GLY A 10 13.75 -0.45 -4.34
N ARG A 11 14.11 -0.71 -5.61
CA ARG A 11 14.47 0.37 -6.56
C ARG A 11 13.29 1.18 -7.15
N ASN A 12 12.04 0.73 -7.00
CA ASN A 12 10.87 1.44 -7.54
C ASN A 12 9.81 1.72 -6.46
N ARG A 13 10.16 2.54 -5.47
CA ARG A 13 9.26 2.94 -4.38
C ARG A 13 9.24 4.47 -4.28
N VAL A 14 8.06 5.02 -4.06
CA VAL A 14 7.85 6.45 -3.77
C VAL A 14 7.31 6.58 -2.35
N SER A 15 7.82 7.56 -1.60
CA SER A 15 7.30 7.90 -0.28
C SER A 15 6.10 8.83 -0.40
N ILE A 16 5.02 8.52 0.31
CA ILE A 16 3.82 9.37 0.39
C ILE A 16 3.69 9.82 1.85
N ARG A 17 3.55 11.13 2.07
CA ARG A 17 3.19 11.68 3.38
C ARG A 17 1.69 11.93 3.39
N VAL A 18 1.00 11.37 4.38
CA VAL A 18 -0.45 11.51 4.52
C VAL A 18 -0.74 12.08 5.90
N LEU A 19 -1.72 12.98 5.97
CA LEU A 19 -2.29 13.44 7.22
C LEU A 19 -3.59 12.68 7.45
N ILE A 20 -3.70 12.00 8.58
CA ILE A 20 -4.90 11.30 9.04
C ILE A 20 -5.21 11.73 10.47
N SER A 21 -6.43 11.49 10.94
CA SER A 21 -6.76 11.75 12.33
C SER A 21 -5.92 10.87 13.27
N ARG A 22 -5.73 11.33 14.51
CA ARG A 22 -4.99 10.55 15.51
C ARG A 22 -5.72 9.26 15.87
N GLU A 23 -7.05 9.32 15.89
CA GLU A 23 -7.91 8.17 16.15
C GLU A 23 -7.71 7.07 15.09
N ASP A 24 -7.77 7.43 13.80
CA ASP A 24 -7.55 6.49 12.71
C ASP A 24 -6.14 5.87 12.77
N TYR A 25 -5.13 6.67 13.13
CA TYR A 25 -3.77 6.17 13.30
C TYR A 25 -3.67 5.13 14.43
N ASP A 26 -4.32 5.39 15.56
CA ASP A 26 -4.31 4.49 16.71
C ASP A 26 -5.06 3.18 16.41
N GLU A 27 -6.15 3.23 15.64
CA GLU A 27 -6.83 2.03 15.13
C GLU A 27 -5.96 1.23 14.17
N LEU A 28 -5.35 1.89 13.16
CA LEU A 28 -4.43 1.25 12.23
C LEU A 28 -3.27 0.57 12.94
N ARG A 29 -2.74 1.19 14.01
CA ARG A 29 -1.69 0.62 14.83
C ARG A 29 -2.13 -0.69 15.51
N LYS A 30 -3.32 -0.71 16.12
CA LYS A 30 -3.87 -1.93 16.76
C LYS A 30 -4.06 -3.07 15.76
N ILE A 31 -4.54 -2.75 14.56
CA ILE A 31 -4.72 -3.72 13.48
C ILE A 31 -3.34 -4.24 13.03
N ALA A 32 -2.38 -3.35 12.84
CA ALA A 32 -1.02 -3.72 12.42
C ALA A 32 -0.36 -4.68 13.42
N ASP A 33 -0.49 -4.41 14.72
CA ASP A 33 0.01 -5.27 15.79
C ASP A 33 -0.67 -6.66 15.77
N THR A 34 -1.99 -6.68 15.58
CA THR A 34 -2.79 -7.91 15.53
C THR A 34 -2.44 -8.78 14.32
N GLU A 35 -2.31 -8.16 13.14
CA GLU A 35 -1.96 -8.84 11.89
C GLU A 35 -0.44 -9.11 11.74
N ARG A 36 0.37 -8.70 12.74
CA ARG A 36 1.84 -8.75 12.71
C ARG A 36 2.42 -8.13 11.42
N THR A 37 1.87 -6.98 11.03
CA THR A 37 2.25 -6.25 9.82
C THR A 37 2.57 -4.78 10.13
N ASP A 38 2.94 -4.01 9.11
CA ASP A 38 3.21 -2.57 9.25
C ASP A 38 2.03 -1.72 8.74
N ILE A 39 1.87 -0.52 9.31
CA ILE A 39 0.80 0.41 8.91
C ILE A 39 0.89 0.74 7.40
N SER A 40 2.10 0.82 6.84
CA SER A 40 2.27 1.10 5.41
C SER A 40 1.75 -0.05 4.54
N ALA A 41 1.83 -1.30 5.00
CA ALA A 41 1.29 -2.48 4.32
C ALA A 41 -0.23 -2.48 4.34
N LEU A 42 -0.84 -2.11 5.48
CA LEU A 42 -2.28 -1.91 5.58
C LEU A 42 -2.77 -0.82 4.62
N VAL A 43 -2.09 0.33 4.60
CA VAL A 43 -2.42 1.43 3.69
C VAL A 43 -2.25 1.02 2.23
N ARG A 44 -1.14 0.36 1.86
CA ARG A 44 -0.93 -0.17 0.51
C ARG A 44 -2.04 -1.15 0.11
N ARG A 45 -2.47 -2.04 1.02
CA ARG A 45 -3.56 -2.99 0.81
C ARG A 45 -4.90 -2.28 0.59
N ALA A 46 -5.19 -1.25 1.39
CA ALA A 46 -6.41 -0.45 1.25
C ALA A 46 -6.43 0.30 -0.10
N ILE A 47 -5.33 0.96 -0.47
CA ILE A 47 -5.18 1.62 -1.78
C ILE A 47 -5.39 0.61 -2.92
N ALA A 48 -4.74 -0.56 -2.83
CA ALA A 48 -4.91 -1.61 -3.82
C ALA A 48 -6.36 -2.07 -3.97
N ARG A 49 -7.05 -2.30 -2.85
CA ARG A 49 -8.47 -2.69 -2.85
C ARG A 49 -9.39 -1.62 -3.39
N TYR A 50 -9.11 -0.35 -3.14
CA TYR A 50 -9.99 0.75 -3.55
C TYR A 50 -9.81 1.12 -5.03
N TYR A 51 -8.57 1.14 -5.53
CA TYR A 51 -8.26 1.66 -6.87
C TYR A 51 -7.91 0.59 -7.91
N PHE A 52 -7.42 -0.59 -7.48
CA PHE A 52 -6.86 -1.58 -8.41
C PHE A 52 -7.57 -2.94 -8.39
N LEU A 53 -8.38 -3.24 -7.38
CA LEU A 53 -9.27 -4.39 -7.43
C LEU A 53 -10.58 -3.98 -8.13
N PRO A 54 -11.05 -4.78 -9.11
CA PRO A 54 -12.37 -4.59 -9.67
C PRO A 54 -13.40 -4.92 -8.58
N ASN A 55 -13.94 -3.89 -7.95
CA ASN A 55 -15.24 -3.98 -7.30
C ASN A 55 -16.28 -3.61 -8.34
N ASP A 56 -17.46 -4.26 -8.32
CA ASP A 56 -18.56 -3.98 -9.25
C ASP A 56 -19.00 -2.49 -9.28
N ASN A 57 -18.54 -1.67 -8.32
CA ASN A 57 -18.83 -0.25 -8.21
C ASN A 57 -17.69 0.70 -8.66
N ASN A 58 -16.54 0.20 -9.12
CA ASN A 58 -15.43 1.06 -9.55
C ASN A 58 -14.81 0.53 -10.85
N LEU A 59 -15.57 0.65 -11.95
CA LEU A 59 -15.00 0.48 -13.29
C LEU A 59 -13.96 1.59 -13.50
N PRO A 60 -12.72 1.28 -13.90
CA PRO A 60 -11.77 2.31 -14.30
C PRO A 60 -12.36 3.11 -15.48
N PRO A 61 -12.11 4.43 -15.58
CA PRO A 61 -12.44 5.15 -16.80
C PRO A 61 -11.72 4.44 -17.95
N LYS A 62 -12.46 4.05 -18.98
CA LYS A 62 -11.92 3.49 -20.22
C LYS A 62 -10.82 4.43 -20.68
N GLN A 63 -9.57 4.02 -20.57
CA GLN A 63 -8.51 4.69 -21.29
C GLN A 63 -8.86 4.48 -22.76
N ALA A 64 -9.23 5.58 -23.42
CA ALA A 64 -9.38 5.60 -24.86
C ALA A 64 -8.01 5.27 -25.44
N SER A 65 -7.89 4.08 -26.02
CA SER A 65 -6.78 3.72 -26.86
C SER A 65 -6.81 4.63 -28.08
N GLU A 66 -5.73 5.40 -28.29
CA GLU A 66 -5.38 6.01 -29.57
C GLU A 66 -4.30 5.16 -30.24
#